data_AF-A0A662H9L8-F1
#
_entry.id   AF-A0A662H9L8-F1
#
_cell.length_a   1.000
_cell.length_b   1.000
_cell.length_c   1.000
_cell.angle_alpha   90.00
_cell.angle_beta   90.00
_cell.angle_gamma   90.00
#
_symmetry.space_group_name_H-M   'P 1'
#
loop_
_entity.id
_entity.type
_entity.pdbx_description
1 polymer ?
#
loop_
_entity_poly.entity_id
_entity_poly.type
_entity_poly.pdbx_seq_one_letter_code
_entity_poly.pdbx_strand_id
1 'polypeptide(L)'
;MVTNAFRPDAVKECGADLVEVSLDYASPVKHDNYRGVPGLWSRAYWLAKELYPGVAVRATWYGDNTEDILWLASEFPGRVVCMPAVLREGSRYYILEMDQETRSRLRDAGVILPRGCDHSRFATVDPYLNVYVCPFVRIYVGKFGIEALDRLSRLKGCPAAGQTIKMGRRNLVIGETSEG
;
A
#
# COMPACT_ATOMS: atom_id res chain seq x y z
N MET A 1 8.48 5.30 -7.52
CA MET A 1 7.91 6.09 -6.41
C MET A 1 6.42 5.81 -6.32
N VAL A 2 5.85 5.70 -5.12
CA VAL A 2 4.38 5.56 -4.91
C VAL A 2 3.83 6.83 -4.29
N THR A 3 2.69 7.31 -4.77
CA THR A 3 2.05 8.55 -4.31
C THR A 3 0.53 8.47 -4.31
N ASN A 4 -0.12 9.27 -3.47
CA ASN A 4 -1.56 9.55 -3.55
C ASN A 4 -1.85 10.85 -4.31
N ALA A 5 -0.82 11.51 -4.85
CA ALA A 5 -0.90 12.81 -5.52
C ALA A 5 -1.41 13.96 -4.64
N PHE A 6 -1.09 13.97 -3.34
CA PHE A 6 -1.38 15.14 -2.49
C PHE A 6 -0.72 16.43 -3.02
N ARG A 7 0.50 16.31 -3.58
CA ARG A 7 1.22 17.39 -4.28
C ARG A 7 1.70 16.89 -5.65
N PRO A 8 0.86 16.95 -6.70
CA PRO A 8 1.18 16.31 -7.97
C PRO A 8 2.32 17.00 -8.73
N ASP A 9 2.48 18.32 -8.61
CA ASP A 9 3.58 19.04 -9.27
C ASP A 9 4.95 18.60 -8.75
N ALA A 10 5.08 18.44 -7.43
CA ALA A 10 6.32 17.95 -6.81
C ALA A 10 6.67 16.51 -7.27
N VAL A 11 5.67 15.70 -7.60
CA VAL A 11 5.88 14.35 -8.15
C VAL A 11 6.45 14.43 -9.57
N LYS A 12 6.00 15.38 -10.39
CA LYS A 12 6.54 15.57 -11.75
C LYS A 12 7.99 16.03 -11.72
N GLU A 13 8.33 16.89 -10.77
CA GLU A 13 9.66 17.48 -10.63
C GLU A 13 10.70 16.52 -10.02
N CYS A 14 10.29 15.43 -9.37
CA CYS A 14 11.20 14.60 -8.61
C CYS A 14 12.09 13.66 -9.45
N GLY A 15 11.88 13.61 -10.78
CA GLY A 15 12.70 12.80 -11.69
C GLY A 15 12.61 11.28 -11.47
N ALA A 16 11.51 10.77 -10.93
CA ALA A 16 11.34 9.33 -10.71
C ALA A 16 11.15 8.58 -12.05
N ASP A 17 11.84 7.45 -12.22
CA ASP A 17 11.73 6.62 -13.44
C ASP A 17 10.35 5.98 -13.62
N LEU A 18 9.67 5.69 -12.49
CA LEU A 18 8.32 5.14 -12.46
C LEU A 18 7.54 5.78 -11.32
N VAL A 19 6.31 6.21 -11.63
CA VAL A 19 5.36 6.72 -10.65
C VAL A 19 4.17 5.77 -10.58
N GLU A 20 3.86 5.33 -9.36
CA GLU A 20 2.63 4.62 -9.02
C GLU A 20 1.67 5.59 -8.34
N VAL A 21 0.52 5.84 -8.96
CA VAL A 21 -0.50 6.73 -8.42
C VAL A 21 -1.61 5.92 -7.78
N SER A 22 -1.92 6.20 -6.52
CA SER A 22 -2.99 5.53 -5.78
C SER A 22 -4.35 6.09 -6.20
N LEU A 23 -5.19 5.24 -6.81
CA LEU A 23 -6.59 5.51 -7.15
C LEU A 23 -7.39 4.24 -6.87
N ASP A 24 -8.27 4.27 -5.87
CA ASP A 24 -9.02 3.06 -5.47
C ASP A 24 -10.48 3.05 -5.95
N TYR A 25 -11.03 4.21 -6.31
CA TYR A 25 -12.42 4.36 -6.75
C TYR A 25 -12.49 5.21 -8.01
N ALA A 26 -13.47 4.94 -8.89
CA ALA A 26 -13.77 5.73 -10.07
C ALA A 26 -14.56 6.99 -9.71
N SER A 27 -15.39 6.91 -8.65
CA SER A 27 -16.11 8.05 -8.11
C SER A 27 -15.19 9.00 -7.33
N PRO A 28 -15.10 10.29 -7.71
CA PRO A 28 -14.32 11.27 -6.97
C PRO A 28 -14.77 11.43 -5.52
N VAL A 29 -16.09 11.51 -5.31
CA VAL A 29 -16.70 11.66 -3.99
C VAL A 29 -16.40 10.45 -3.12
N LYS A 30 -16.55 9.23 -3.65
CA LYS A 30 -16.28 8.00 -2.90
C LYS A 30 -14.81 7.91 -2.51
N HIS A 31 -13.90 8.24 -3.43
CA HIS A 31 -12.47 8.19 -3.17
C HIS A 31 -12.02 9.20 -2.12
N ASP A 32 -12.42 10.46 -2.27
CA ASP A 32 -12.05 11.54 -1.37
C ASP A 32 -12.61 11.30 0.04
N ASN A 33 -13.85 10.83 0.14
CA ASN A 33 -14.47 10.46 1.42
C ASN A 33 -13.72 9.31 2.09
N TYR A 34 -13.38 8.26 1.33
CA TYR A 34 -12.63 7.13 1.88
C TYR A 34 -11.22 7.54 2.36
N ARG A 35 -10.55 8.42 1.61
CA ARG A 35 -9.18 8.89 1.93
C ARG A 35 -9.15 10.05 2.92
N GLY A 36 -10.28 10.71 3.17
CA GLY A 36 -10.39 11.87 4.05
C GLY A 36 -9.72 13.14 3.51
N VAL A 37 -9.51 13.24 2.20
CA VAL A 37 -8.81 14.39 1.58
C VAL A 37 -9.62 14.91 0.39
N PRO A 38 -10.25 16.09 0.51
CA PRO A 38 -10.97 16.72 -0.60
C PRO A 38 -10.08 17.01 -1.82
N GLY A 39 -10.62 16.72 -3.00
CA GLY A 39 -9.96 16.90 -4.30
C GLY A 39 -8.77 15.97 -4.53
N LEU A 40 -8.60 14.92 -3.72
CA LEU A 40 -7.46 14.00 -3.90
C LEU A 40 -7.62 13.19 -5.17
N TRP A 41 -8.83 12.72 -5.45
CA TRP A 41 -9.15 11.98 -6.67
C TRP A 41 -8.80 12.79 -7.90
N SER A 42 -9.19 14.07 -7.98
CA SER A 42 -8.94 14.89 -9.16
C SER A 42 -7.45 15.12 -9.39
N ARG A 43 -6.68 15.37 -8.31
CA ARG A 43 -5.21 15.48 -8.39
C ARG A 43 -4.55 14.17 -8.83
N ALA A 44 -4.99 13.04 -8.27
CA ALA A 44 -4.45 11.72 -8.58
C ALA A 44 -4.79 11.29 -10.02
N TYR A 45 -6.04 11.46 -10.43
CA TYR A 45 -6.50 11.16 -11.78
C TYR A 45 -5.80 12.03 -12.83
N TRP A 46 -5.70 13.34 -12.58
CA TRP A 46 -4.96 14.26 -13.45
C TRP A 46 -3.49 13.82 -13.59
N LEU A 47 -2.80 13.58 -12.47
CA LEU A 47 -1.41 13.14 -12.49
C LEU A 47 -1.23 11.82 -13.25
N ALA A 48 -2.14 10.86 -13.04
CA ALA A 48 -2.10 9.59 -13.75
C ALA A 48 -2.30 9.75 -15.27
N LYS A 49 -3.23 10.62 -15.70
CA LYS A 49 -3.45 10.91 -17.13
C LYS A 49 -2.25 11.61 -17.76
N GLU A 50 -1.68 12.59 -17.07
CA GLU A 50 -0.49 13.33 -17.52
C GLU A 50 0.73 12.42 -17.70
N LEU A 51 0.92 11.45 -16.81
CA LEU A 51 2.05 10.53 -16.84
C LEU A 51 1.81 9.29 -17.72
N TYR A 52 0.60 9.10 -18.24
CA TYR A 52 0.28 7.96 -19.11
C TYR A 52 1.02 8.08 -20.47
N PRO A 53 1.60 7.00 -21.01
CA PRO A 53 1.56 5.62 -20.54
C PRO A 53 2.69 5.25 -19.58
N GLY A 54 3.55 6.16 -19.12
CA GLY A 54 4.67 5.90 -18.21
C GLY A 54 4.32 5.71 -16.73
N VAL A 55 3.03 5.66 -16.39
CA VAL A 55 2.52 5.53 -15.01
C VAL A 55 1.99 4.12 -14.74
N ALA A 56 1.95 3.75 -13.47
CA ALA A 56 1.11 2.66 -12.99
C ALA A 56 0.02 3.22 -12.06
N VAL A 57 -1.23 2.79 -12.27
CA VAL A 57 -2.35 3.13 -11.38
C VAL A 57 -2.49 2.01 -10.37
N ARG A 58 -2.27 2.31 -9.09
CA ARG A 58 -2.34 1.34 -8.02
C ARG A 58 -3.69 1.47 -7.30
N ALA A 59 -4.49 0.42 -7.37
CA ALA A 59 -5.76 0.33 -6.67
C ALA A 59 -5.70 -0.69 -5.53
N THR A 60 -6.28 -0.35 -4.39
CA THR A 60 -6.56 -1.32 -3.32
C THR A 60 -7.98 -1.85 -3.50
N TRP A 61 -8.14 -3.17 -3.52
CA TRP A 61 -9.47 -3.79 -3.56
C TRP A 61 -10.03 -3.97 -2.16
N TYR A 62 -11.18 -3.35 -1.91
CA TYR A 62 -11.86 -3.31 -0.62
C TYR A 62 -13.07 -4.24 -0.55
N GLY A 63 -13.37 -4.98 -1.61
CA GLY A 63 -14.55 -5.84 -1.71
C GLY A 63 -15.77 -5.15 -2.34
N ASP A 64 -15.83 -3.83 -2.29
CA ASP A 64 -16.96 -3.03 -2.76
C ASP A 64 -16.66 -2.20 -4.03
N ASN A 65 -15.46 -2.33 -4.59
CA ASN A 65 -14.92 -1.45 -5.62
C ASN A 65 -14.41 -2.19 -6.87
N THR A 66 -14.90 -3.42 -7.12
CA THR A 66 -14.52 -4.18 -8.32
C THR A 66 -14.84 -3.40 -9.60
N GLU A 67 -16.04 -2.82 -9.72
CA GLU A 67 -16.44 -2.06 -10.90
C GLU A 67 -15.62 -0.78 -11.09
N ASP A 68 -15.26 -0.11 -9.99
CA ASP A 68 -14.40 1.06 -10.02
C ASP A 68 -13.01 0.71 -10.60
N ILE A 69 -12.44 -0.43 -10.21
CA ILE A 69 -11.13 -0.89 -10.70
C ILE A 69 -11.21 -1.30 -12.18
N LEU A 70 -12.31 -1.93 -12.59
CA LEU A 70 -12.54 -2.25 -14.01
C LEU A 70 -12.64 -0.98 -14.86
N TRP A 71 -13.30 0.07 -14.35
CA TRP A 71 -13.34 1.37 -15.01
C TRP A 71 -11.93 2.01 -15.09
N LEU A 72 -11.14 1.94 -14.02
CA LEU A 72 -9.75 2.38 -14.07
C LEU A 72 -8.94 1.60 -15.12
N ALA A 73 -9.22 0.31 -15.30
CA ALA A 73 -8.57 -0.52 -16.32
C ALA A 73 -8.93 -0.09 -17.75
N SER A 74 -10.16 0.35 -17.99
CA SER A 74 -10.52 0.95 -19.28
C SER A 74 -9.86 2.32 -19.51
N GLU A 75 -9.67 3.11 -18.45
CA GLU A 75 -9.05 4.43 -18.54
C GLU A 75 -7.51 4.39 -18.66
N PHE A 76 -6.90 3.32 -18.13
CA PHE A 76 -5.46 3.10 -18.11
C PHE A 76 -5.11 1.67 -18.55
N PRO A 77 -5.36 1.29 -19.82
CA PRO A 77 -5.16 -0.08 -20.30
C PRO A 77 -3.75 -0.59 -20.04
N GLY A 78 -3.66 -1.78 -19.43
CA GLY A 78 -2.39 -2.46 -19.10
C GLY A 78 -1.55 -1.79 -18.01
N ARG A 79 -2.06 -0.75 -17.35
CA ARG A 79 -1.33 0.03 -16.33
C ARG A 79 -1.93 -0.03 -14.93
N VAL A 80 -3.04 -0.73 -14.73
CA VAL A 80 -3.66 -0.88 -13.41
C VAL A 80 -3.08 -2.07 -12.67
N VAL A 81 -2.59 -1.82 -11.45
CA VAL A 81 -2.14 -2.83 -10.50
C VAL A 81 -3.13 -2.86 -9.33
N CYS A 82 -3.71 -4.02 -9.06
CA CYS A 82 -4.69 -4.18 -7.98
C CYS A 82 -4.15 -5.10 -6.88
N MET A 83 -4.20 -4.64 -5.64
CA MET A 83 -3.84 -5.41 -4.45
C MET A 83 -5.04 -5.55 -3.51
N PRO A 84 -5.28 -6.72 -2.91
CA PRO A 84 -6.30 -6.85 -1.87
C PRO A 84 -5.98 -5.99 -0.65
N ALA A 85 -7.02 -5.48 0.01
CA ALA A 85 -6.88 -4.79 1.29
C ALA A 85 -6.28 -5.70 2.36
N VAL A 86 -5.44 -5.12 3.22
CA VAL A 86 -4.93 -5.77 4.43
C VAL A 86 -5.66 -5.15 5.63
N LEU A 87 -6.43 -5.96 6.32
CA LEU A 87 -7.21 -5.58 7.49
C LEU A 87 -6.43 -5.94 8.75
N ARG A 88 -6.60 -5.12 9.80
CA ARG A 88 -6.04 -5.37 11.12
C ARG A 88 -7.16 -5.51 12.14
N GLU A 89 -7.16 -6.62 12.88
CA GLU A 89 -8.07 -6.86 14.00
C GLU A 89 -7.24 -7.15 15.25
N GLY A 90 -7.17 -6.19 16.16
CA GLY A 90 -6.28 -6.27 17.32
C GLY A 90 -4.81 -6.44 16.92
N SER A 91 -4.24 -7.62 17.16
CA SER A 91 -2.86 -7.99 16.80
C SER A 91 -2.74 -8.85 15.55
N ARG A 92 -3.87 -9.18 14.88
CA ARG A 92 -3.89 -10.02 13.68
C ARG A 92 -4.05 -9.18 12.43
N TYR A 93 -3.45 -9.66 11.34
CA TYR A 93 -3.58 -9.09 10.01
C TYR A 93 -4.21 -10.12 9.08
N TYR A 94 -5.17 -9.70 8.28
CA TYR A 94 -5.84 -10.53 7.29
C TYR A 94 -5.76 -9.87 5.92
N ILE A 95 -5.58 -10.67 4.88
CA ILE A 95 -5.69 -10.20 3.50
C ILE A 95 -7.11 -10.50 3.06
N LEU A 96 -7.81 -9.49 2.53
CA LEU A 96 -9.15 -9.70 1.99
C LEU A 96 -9.07 -10.63 0.78
N GLU A 97 -9.80 -11.74 0.82
CA GLU A 97 -9.79 -12.72 -0.25
C GLU A 97 -10.71 -12.28 -1.38
N MET A 98 -10.14 -12.05 -2.57
CA MET A 98 -10.94 -11.96 -3.79
C MET A 98 -11.42 -13.35 -4.18
N ASP A 99 -12.71 -13.48 -4.46
CA ASP A 99 -13.29 -14.67 -5.07
C ASP A 99 -12.76 -14.90 -6.50
N GLN A 100 -13.00 -16.09 -7.06
CA GLN A 100 -12.49 -16.48 -8.36
C GLN A 100 -13.09 -15.66 -9.52
N GLU A 101 -14.36 -15.28 -9.42
CA GLU A 101 -15.05 -14.50 -10.45
C GLU A 101 -14.46 -13.09 -10.53
N THR A 102 -14.35 -12.39 -9.39
CA THR A 102 -13.69 -11.08 -9.27
C THR A 102 -12.27 -11.12 -9.82
N ARG A 103 -11.48 -12.15 -9.46
CA ARG A 103 -10.11 -12.31 -9.99
C ARG A 103 -10.09 -12.50 -11.51
N SER A 104 -11.00 -13.28 -12.07
CA SER A 104 -11.10 -13.47 -13.52
C SER A 104 -11.42 -12.16 -14.21
N ARG A 105 -12.48 -11.48 -13.77
CA ARG A 105 -12.92 -10.21 -14.35
C ARG A 105 -11.82 -9.16 -14.38
N LEU A 106 -11.08 -9.02 -13.28
CA LEU A 106 -9.94 -8.08 -13.20
C LEU A 106 -8.81 -8.48 -14.17
N ARG A 107 -8.45 -9.77 -14.24
CA ARG A 107 -7.40 -10.24 -15.17
C ARG A 107 -7.80 -10.05 -16.62
N ASP A 108 -9.05 -10.36 -16.97
CA ASP A 108 -9.57 -10.24 -18.32
C ASP A 108 -9.59 -8.77 -18.78
N ALA A 109 -9.79 -7.83 -17.85
CA ALA A 109 -9.66 -6.39 -18.08
C ALA A 109 -8.19 -5.89 -18.15
N GLY A 110 -7.20 -6.78 -18.04
CA GLY A 110 -5.78 -6.41 -18.08
C GLY A 110 -5.23 -5.83 -16.77
N VAL A 111 -5.95 -5.99 -15.66
CA VAL A 111 -5.46 -5.59 -14.33
C VAL A 111 -4.38 -6.56 -13.85
N ILE A 112 -3.25 -6.01 -13.42
CA ILE A 112 -2.13 -6.76 -12.87
C ILE A 112 -2.46 -7.11 -11.42
N LEU A 113 -2.64 -8.40 -11.14
CA LEU A 113 -2.80 -8.94 -9.79
C LEU A 113 -1.47 -9.54 -9.30
N PRO A 114 -0.72 -8.85 -8.41
CA PRO A 114 0.56 -9.32 -7.92
C PRO A 114 0.43 -10.66 -7.17
N ARG A 115 1.50 -11.46 -7.19
CA ARG A 115 1.58 -12.66 -6.34
C ARG A 115 1.61 -12.23 -4.86
N GLY A 116 1.16 -13.14 -3.99
CA GLY A 116 1.22 -12.94 -2.53
C GLY A 116 2.63 -12.61 -2.03
N CYS A 117 2.69 -11.93 -0.88
CA CYS A 117 3.91 -11.38 -0.29
C CYS A 117 5.04 -12.41 -0.13
N ASP A 118 6.24 -12.06 -0.61
CA ASP A 118 7.50 -12.74 -0.31
C ASP A 118 8.44 -11.74 0.40
N HIS A 119 8.53 -11.85 1.72
CA HIS A 119 9.31 -10.97 2.60
C HIS A 119 10.82 -10.97 2.29
N SER A 120 11.31 -11.96 1.54
CA SER A 120 12.73 -12.04 1.17
C SER A 120 13.12 -11.06 0.05
N ARG A 121 12.16 -10.40 -0.60
CA ARG A 121 12.38 -9.58 -1.79
C ARG A 121 12.38 -8.07 -1.54
N PHE A 122 12.03 -7.62 -0.33
CA PHE A 122 11.93 -6.19 -0.04
C PHE A 122 12.28 -5.90 1.42
N ALA A 123 12.84 -4.72 1.66
CA ALA A 123 13.05 -4.17 2.99
C ALA A 123 12.07 -3.02 3.22
N THR A 124 11.44 -2.99 4.40
CA THR A 124 10.68 -1.82 4.84
C THR A 124 11.58 -0.96 5.70
N VAL A 125 11.88 0.25 5.26
CA VAL A 125 12.69 1.21 6.02
C VAL A 125 11.85 2.45 6.28
N ASP A 126 11.79 2.90 7.53
CA ASP A 126 11.08 4.14 7.88
C ASP A 126 11.97 5.39 7.72
N PRO A 127 11.42 6.60 7.86
CA PRO A 127 12.19 7.85 7.75
C PRO A 127 13.32 7.99 8.79
N TYR A 128 13.33 7.20 9.86
CA TYR A 128 14.36 7.20 10.90
C TYR A 128 15.39 6.08 10.71
N LEU A 129 15.42 5.47 9.52
CA LEU A 129 16.31 4.38 9.16
C LEU A 129 16.12 3.13 10.03
N ASN A 130 14.90 2.87 10.53
CA ASN A 130 14.57 1.59 11.16
C ASN A 130 14.14 0.59 10.08
N VAL A 131 14.70 -0.61 10.11
CA VAL A 131 14.35 -1.74 9.24
C VAL A 131 13.26 -2.57 9.91
N TYR A 132 12.22 -2.87 9.13
CA TYR A 132 11.10 -3.70 9.53
C TYR A 132 10.92 -4.87 8.57
N VAL A 133 10.33 -5.96 9.08
CA VAL A 133 10.08 -7.14 8.26
C VAL A 133 9.07 -6.87 7.13
N CYS A 134 8.05 -6.05 7.39
CA CYS A 134 7.08 -5.65 6.36
C CYS A 134 6.34 -4.36 6.76
N PRO A 135 5.68 -3.66 5.81
CA PRO A 135 5.03 -2.38 6.09
C PRO A 135 3.78 -2.51 6.97
N PHE A 136 3.18 -3.71 7.04
CA PHE A 136 1.97 -3.98 7.81
C PHE A 136 2.26 -4.37 9.25
N VAL A 137 3.02 -5.45 9.47
CA VAL A 137 3.29 -6.00 10.80
C VAL A 137 4.32 -5.16 11.56
N ARG A 138 5.25 -4.52 10.85
CA ARG A 138 6.28 -3.63 11.42
C ARG A 138 7.07 -4.23 12.58
N ILE A 139 7.44 -5.51 12.49
CA ILE A 139 8.41 -6.12 13.42
C ILE A 139 9.78 -5.48 13.16
N TYR A 140 10.35 -4.85 14.19
CA TYR A 140 11.65 -4.19 14.11
C TYR A 140 12.79 -5.20 13.98
N VAL A 141 13.67 -4.99 13.01
CA VAL A 141 14.84 -5.83 12.73
C VAL A 141 16.13 -5.19 13.23
N GLY A 142 16.25 -3.87 13.09
CA GLY A 142 17.45 -3.11 13.44
C GLY A 142 17.49 -1.74 12.76
N LYS A 143 18.57 -0.99 12.97
CA LYS A 143 18.87 0.21 12.17
C LYS A 143 19.39 -0.20 10.79
N PHE A 144 19.12 0.62 9.78
CA PHE A 144 19.57 0.39 8.41
C PHE A 144 21.09 0.21 8.37
N GLY A 145 21.52 -0.94 7.85
CA GLY A 145 22.91 -1.37 7.84
C GLY A 145 23.01 -2.84 7.45
N ILE A 146 24.23 -3.29 7.13
CA ILE A 146 24.51 -4.65 6.64
C ILE A 146 23.93 -5.72 7.58
N GLU A 147 24.09 -5.54 8.88
CA GLU A 147 23.62 -6.51 9.88
C GLU A 147 22.09 -6.67 9.88
N ALA A 148 21.33 -5.56 9.81
CA ALA A 148 19.88 -5.62 9.78
C ALA A 148 19.36 -6.22 8.46
N LEU A 149 20.02 -5.93 7.33
CA LEU A 149 19.65 -6.48 6.03
C LEU A 149 19.99 -7.98 5.93
N ASP A 150 21.12 -8.43 6.47
CA ASP A 150 21.48 -9.84 6.57
C ASP A 150 20.47 -10.61 7.44
N ARG A 151 20.10 -10.07 8.61
CA ARG A 151 19.03 -10.63 9.44
C ARG A 151 17.70 -10.75 8.69
N LEU A 152 17.30 -9.70 7.95
CA LEU A 152 16.08 -9.70 7.15
C LEU A 152 16.10 -10.79 6.07
N SER A 153 17.22 -10.93 5.33
CA SER A 153 17.37 -11.91 4.25
C SER A 153 17.28 -13.37 4.70
N ARG A 154 17.58 -13.63 5.98
CA ARG A 154 17.54 -14.97 6.57
C ARG A 154 16.15 -15.36 7.07
N LEU A 155 15.19 -14.43 7.11
CA LEU A 155 13.81 -14.74 7.48
C LEU A 155 13.15 -15.61 6.40
N LYS A 156 12.47 -16.68 6.84
CA LYS A 156 11.71 -17.57 5.97
C LYS A 156 10.23 -17.51 6.33
N GLY A 157 9.37 -17.48 5.31
CA GLY A 157 7.92 -17.42 5.47
C GLY A 157 7.40 -16.04 5.88
N CYS A 158 6.09 -15.95 6.10
CA CYS A 158 5.46 -14.74 6.59
C CYS A 158 5.49 -14.73 8.13
N PRO A 159 6.13 -13.75 8.79
CA PRO A 159 6.10 -13.67 10.26
C PRO A 159 4.67 -13.49 10.81
N ALA A 160 3.76 -12.98 9.98
CA ALA A 160 2.34 -12.84 10.30
C ALA A 160 1.57 -14.17 10.21
N ALA A 161 2.07 -15.20 9.51
CA ALA A 161 1.32 -16.43 9.20
C ALA A 161 1.15 -17.39 10.39
N GLY A 162 1.69 -17.08 11.57
CA GLY A 162 1.53 -17.91 12.77
C GLY A 162 1.64 -17.16 14.08
N GLN A 163 1.83 -15.84 14.06
CA GLN A 163 1.98 -15.06 15.28
C GLN A 163 0.70 -14.28 15.55
N THR A 164 -0.09 -14.77 16.52
CA THR A 164 -0.73 -13.84 17.44
C THR A 164 0.42 -13.09 18.11
N ILE A 165 0.79 -11.92 17.58
CA ILE A 165 1.83 -11.10 18.18
C ILE A 165 1.24 -10.58 19.48
N LYS A 166 1.48 -11.29 20.59
CA LYS A 166 1.32 -10.74 21.93
C LYS A 166 2.34 -9.62 22.01
N MET A 167 1.90 -8.38 21.81
CA MET A 167 2.71 -7.23 22.18
C MET A 167 2.92 -7.33 23.69
N GLY A 168 4.14 -7.72 24.08
CA GLY A 168 4.59 -7.57 25.45
C GLY A 168 4.38 -6.10 25.81
N ARG A 169 3.59 -5.84 26.86
CA ARG A 169 3.39 -4.52 27.42
C ARG A 169 4.77 -3.94 27.74
N ARG A 170 5.31 -3.11 26.84
CA ARG A 170 6.22 -2.05 27.28
C ARG A 170 5.30 -0.99 27.82
N ASN A 171 5.29 -0.87 29.14
CA ASN A 171 4.69 0.23 29.85
C ASN A 171 5.16 1.53 29.20
N LEU A 172 4.29 2.15 28.41
CA LEU A 172 4.37 3.58 28.16
C LEU A 172 3.87 4.21 29.45
N VAL A 173 4.83 4.57 30.31
CA VAL A 173 4.62 5.62 31.30
C VAL A 173 4.32 6.87 30.47
N ILE A 174 3.04 7.20 30.37
CA ILE A 174 2.63 8.52 29.91
C ILE A 174 2.99 9.44 31.06
N GLY A 175 4.05 10.23 30.85
CA GLY A 175 4.48 11.25 31.78
C GLY A 175 3.29 12.11 32.19
N GLU A 176 3.22 12.34 33.50
CA GLU A 176 2.37 13.32 34.14
C GLU A 176 2.46 14.63 33.36
N THR A 177 1.32 15.08 32.84
CA THR A 177 1.14 16.49 32.51
C THR A 177 1.16 17.25 33.83
N SER A 178 2.34 17.70 34.22
CA SER A 178 2.50 18.87 35.07
C SER A 178 1.96 20.08 34.32
N GLU A 179 0.93 20.73 34.87
CA GLU A 179 0.81 22.19 34.95
C GLU A 179 -0.49 22.59 35.66
N GLY A 180 -0.35 23.40 36.72
CA GLY A 180 -1.28 24.48 37.10
C GLY A 180 -2.54 24.12 37.85
#